data_AF-A0A948WDE9-F1
#
_entry.id   AF-A0A948WDE9-F1
#
_cell.length_a   1.000
_cell.length_b   1.000
_cell.length_c   1.000
_cell.angle_alpha   90.00
_cell.angle_beta   90.00
_cell.angle_gamma   90.00
#
_symmetry.space_group_name_H-M   'P 1'
#
loop_
_entity.id
_entity.type
_entity.pdbx_description
1 polymer ?
#
loop_
_entity_poly.entity_id
_entity_poly.type
_entity_poly.pdbx_seq_one_letter_code
_entity_poly.pdbx_strand_id
1 'polypeptide(L)' 'MLAKATGWSESFILWELPLARLIAYEHANLRANDVWTVRRAEIDTAVLKPLRAFFDSAPQDDDDPL' A
#
# COMPACT_ATOMS: atom_id res chain seq x y z
N MET A 1 -6.00 -7.09 -3.42
CA MET A 1 -5.73 -8.20 -4.36
C MET A 1 -6.77 -8.16 -5.47
N LEU A 2 -6.34 -7.89 -6.70
CA LEU A 2 -7.22 -7.71 -7.86
C LEU A 2 -8.18 -8.90 -8.10
N ALA A 3 -7.72 -10.14 -7.92
CA ALA A 3 -8.53 -11.35 -8.08
C ALA A 3 -9.82 -11.33 -7.25
N LYS A 4 -9.74 -10.87 -5.99
CA LYS A 4 -10.91 -10.74 -5.11
C LYS A 4 -11.87 -9.63 -5.57
N ALA A 5 -11.33 -8.55 -6.15
CA ALA A 5 -12.13 -7.41 -6.58
C ALA A 5 -12.85 -7.66 -7.93
N THR A 6 -12.24 -8.43 -8.83
CA THR A 6 -12.76 -8.67 -10.19
C THR A 6 -13.38 -10.04 -10.38
N GLY A 7 -13.12 -11.00 -9.50
CA GLY A 7 -13.50 -12.40 -9.66
C GLY A 7 -12.67 -13.15 -10.71
N TRP A 8 -11.59 -12.56 -11.22
CA TRP A 8 -10.71 -13.21 -12.19
C TRP A 8 -9.79 -14.22 -11.52
N SER A 9 -9.42 -15.26 -12.27
CA SER A 9 -8.42 -16.23 -11.81
C SER A 9 -7.04 -15.59 -11.74
N GLU A 10 -6.23 -16.02 -10.79
CA GLU A 10 -4.84 -15.56 -10.67
C GLU A 10 -4.02 -15.91 -11.92
N SER A 11 -4.27 -17.08 -12.51
CA SER A 11 -3.61 -17.50 -13.75
C SER A 11 -3.87 -16.54 -14.90
N PHE A 12 -5.12 -16.06 -15.06
CA PHE A 12 -5.46 -15.08 -16.09
C PHE A 12 -4.73 -13.75 -15.85
N ILE A 13 -4.73 -13.28 -14.60
CA ILE A 13 -4.08 -12.02 -14.20
C ILE A 13 -2.57 -12.07 -14.47
N LEU A 14 -1.92 -13.21 -14.22
CA LEU A 14 -0.47 -13.36 -14.38
C LEU A 14 -0.03 -13.58 -15.84
N TRP A 15 -0.78 -14.37 -16.61
CA TRP A 15 -0.30 -14.87 -17.91
C TRP A 15 -0.99 -14.25 -19.12
N GLU A 16 -2.23 -13.80 -18.97
CA GLU A 16 -3.06 -13.34 -20.10
C GLU A 16 -3.27 -11.83 -20.10
N LEU A 17 -3.21 -11.19 -18.93
CA LEU A 17 -3.43 -9.76 -18.80
C LEU A 17 -2.16 -8.97 -19.14
N PRO A 18 -2.20 -8.02 -20.10
CA PRO A 18 -1.05 -7.17 -20.39
C PRO A 18 -0.64 -6.35 -19.16
N LEU A 19 0.65 -6.26 -18.88
CA LEU A 19 1.19 -5.57 -17.71
C LEU A 19 0.68 -4.12 -17.56
N ALA A 20 0.59 -3.38 -18.67
CA ALA A 20 0.06 -2.01 -18.65
C ALA A 20 -1.40 -1.95 -18.15
N ARG A 21 -2.23 -2.93 -18.53
CA ARG A 21 -3.61 -3.03 -18.04
C ARG A 21 -3.66 -3.48 -16.58
N LEU A 22 -2.82 -4.44 -16.20
CA LEU A 22 -2.70 -4.91 -14.82
C LEU A 22 -2.46 -3.74 -13.85
N ILE A 23 -1.48 -2.88 -14.17
CA ILE A 23 -1.13 -1.71 -13.35
C ILE A 23 -2.31 -0.74 -13.25
N ALA A 24 -3.01 -0.47 -14.36
CA ALA A 24 -4.17 0.41 -14.36
C ALA A 24 -5.32 -0.13 -13.49
N TYR A 25 -5.57 -1.43 -13.54
CA TYR A 25 -6.60 -2.07 -12.72
C TYR A 25 -6.24 -2.11 -11.24
N GLU A 26 -5.00 -2.43 -10.88
CA GLU A 26 -4.58 -2.37 -9.48
C GLU A 26 -4.60 -0.93 -8.95
N HIS A 27 -4.20 0.06 -9.76
CA HIS A 27 -4.34 1.47 -9.39
C HIS A 27 -5.80 1.85 -9.12
N ALA A 28 -6.73 1.46 -10.01
CA ALA A 28 -8.15 1.72 -9.83
C ALA A 28 -8.71 1.00 -8.59
N ASN A 29 -8.30 -0.25 -8.36
CA ASN A 29 -8.71 -1.06 -7.21
C ASN A 29 -8.25 -0.42 -5.90
N LEU A 30 -6.99 -0.03 -5.80
CA LEU A 30 -6.44 0.62 -4.61
C LEU A 30 -7.08 2.00 -4.37
N ARG A 31 -7.37 2.76 -5.43
CA ARG A 31 -8.07 4.05 -5.32
C ARG A 31 -9.52 3.88 -4.86
N ALA A 32 -10.22 2.87 -5.36
CA ALA A 32 -11.60 2.59 -4.95
C ALA A 32 -11.72 2.16 -3.48
N ASN A 33 -10.67 1.55 -2.93
CA ASN A 33 -10.61 1.16 -1.52
C ASN A 33 -9.97 2.23 -0.62
N ASP A 34 -9.61 3.40 -1.16
CA ASP A 34 -8.91 4.48 -0.44
C ASP A 34 -7.59 4.03 0.21
N VAL A 35 -6.98 2.96 -0.32
CA VAL A 35 -5.68 2.40 0.11
C VAL A 35 -4.54 2.91 -0.79
N TRP A 36 -4.86 3.62 -1.87
CA TRP A 36 -3.86 4.19 -2.75
C TRP A 36 -3.05 5.27 -2.02
N THR A 37 -1.74 5.32 -2.29
CA THR A 37 -0.78 6.17 -1.59
C THR A 37 -1.26 7.61 -1.48
N VAL A 38 -1.39 8.12 -0.25
CA VAL A 38 -1.65 9.53 0.05
C VAL A 38 -0.54 10.35 -0.60
N ARG A 39 -0.89 11.37 -1.40
CA ARG A 39 0.14 12.25 -1.96
C ARG A 39 0.80 12.98 -0.80
N ARG A 40 2.13 13.10 -0.80
CA ARG A 40 2.87 13.76 0.29
C ARG A 40 2.36 15.18 0.60
N ALA A 41 1.82 15.87 -0.39
CA ALA A 41 1.21 17.20 -0.26
C ALA A 41 -0.17 17.20 0.43
N GLU A 42 -0.85 16.05 0.49
CA GLU A 42 -2.14 15.85 1.15
C GLU A 42 -1.97 15.33 2.58
N ILE A 43 -0.74 15.03 3.00
CA ILE A 43 -0.43 14.63 4.37
C ILE A 43 -0.32 15.89 5.22
N ASP A 44 -1.30 16.10 6.11
CA ASP A 44 -1.20 17.13 7.13
C ASP A 44 -0.01 16.81 8.06
N THR A 45 1.02 17.63 7.97
CA THR A 45 2.22 17.52 8.80
C THR A 45 1.93 17.60 10.30
N ALA A 46 0.80 18.21 10.70
CA ALA A 46 0.36 18.22 12.09
C ALA A 46 -0.02 16.82 12.60
N VAL A 47 -0.57 15.96 11.73
CA VAL A 47 -0.93 14.56 12.03
C VAL A 47 0.32 13.68 12.12
N LEU A 48 1.37 14.01 11.36
CA LEU A 48 2.65 13.28 11.40
C LEU A 48 3.45 13.53 12.68
N LYS A 49 3.31 14.68 13.30
CA LYS A 49 4.09 15.09 14.48
C LYS A 49 3.88 14.16 15.70
N PRO A 50 2.64 13.82 16.12
CA PRO A 50 2.41 12.87 17.21
C PRO A 50 2.78 11.43 16.82
N LEU A 51 2.56 11.03 15.57
CA LEU A 51 3.00 9.71 15.08
C LEU A 51 4.52 9.58 15.14
N ARG A 52 5.25 10.63 14.78
CA ARG A 52 6.71 10.66 14.86
C ARG A 52 7.18 10.52 16.31
N ALA A 53 6.58 11.27 17.23
CA ALA A 53 6.89 11.14 18.66
C ALA A 53 6.60 9.73 19.21
N PHE A 54 5.53 9.09 18.74
CA PHE A 54 5.21 7.70 19.10
C PHE A 54 6.29 6.71 18.61
N PHE A 55 6.72 6.80 17.34
CA PHE A 55 7.80 5.96 16.82
C PHE A 55 9.15 6.22 17.50
N ASP A 56 9.47 7.48 17.78
CA ASP A 56 10.71 7.84 18.48
C ASP A 56 10.68 7.37 19.96
N SER A 57 9.50 7.14 20.54
CA SER A 57 9.31 6.59 21.90
C SER A 57 9.18 5.06 21.95
N ALA A 58 9.08 4.40 20.80
CA ALA A 58 9.01 2.95 20.75
C ALA A 58 10.35 2.38 21.23
N PRO A 59 10.33 1.33 22.08
CA PRO A 59 11.55 0.65 22.47
C PRO A 59 12.26 0.20 21.20
N GLN A 60 13.52 0.58 21.06
CA GLN A 60 14.37 0.07 20.01
C GLN A 60 14.47 -1.44 20.26
N ASP A 61 14.05 -2.27 19.30
CA ASP A 61 14.37 -3.69 19.35
C ASP A 61 15.91 -3.75 19.29
N ASP A 62 16.53 -3.92 20.46
CA ASP A 62 17.95 -4.18 20.58
C ASP A 62 18.17 -5.51 19.85
N ASP A 63 18.62 -5.44 18.59
CA ASP A 63 19.10 -6.60 17.84
C ASP A 63 20.12 -7.33 18.72
N ASP A 64 19.72 -8.47 19.28
CA ASP A 64 20.58 -9.40 20.02
C ASP A 64 21.77 -9.75 19.11
N PRO A 65 23.02 -9.40 19.47
CA PRO A 65 24.17 -9.81 18.67
C PRO A 65 24.34 -11.32 18.79
N LEU A 66 24.24 -12.01 17.64
CA LEU A 66 24.56 -13.44 17.43
C LEU A 66 25.91 -13.85 18.01
#